data_AF-A0A067PTA7-F1
#
_entry.id   AF-A0A067PTA7-F1
#
_cell.length_a   1.000
_cell.length_b   1.000
_cell.length_c   1.000
_cell.angle_alpha   90.00
_cell.angle_beta   90.00
_cell.angle_gamma   90.00
#
_symmetry.space_group_name_H-M   'P 1'
#
loop_
_entity.id
_entity.type
_entity.pdbx_description
1 polymer ?
#
loop_
_entity_poly.entity_id
_entity_poly.type
_entity_poly.pdbx_seq_one_letter_code
_entity_poly.pdbx_strand_id
1 'polypeptide(L)'
;MQRFEREVHHLSRDNQMLEGNIGKIQKQIEEAEKSLISSAWSNHESTWSHILRPPSSLSFSMIPWPTNPQPEMPADITPNAIRDMLFSGHHSGEKSRKDRIRTALLRWHPDKFGRVLQRVKAEDKEIVREGVGIVARCLNELLEKENKAK
;
A
#
# COMPACT_ATOMS: atom_id res chain seq x y z
N MET A 1 -14.70 -53.20 18.86
CA MET A 1 -15.55 -52.00 18.99
C MET A 1 -14.92 -50.94 19.89
N GLN A 2 -14.72 -51.18 21.19
CA GLN A 2 -14.22 -50.14 22.13
C GLN A 2 -12.89 -49.44 21.77
N ARG A 3 -11.93 -50.14 21.14
CA ARG A 3 -10.65 -49.51 20.73
C ARG A 3 -10.86 -48.49 19.60
N PHE A 4 -11.72 -48.82 18.64
CA PHE A 4 -12.04 -47.95 17.51
C PHE A 4 -12.82 -46.70 17.97
N GLU A 5 -13.74 -46.85 18.91
CA GLU A 5 -14.49 -45.73 19.49
C GLU A 5 -13.56 -44.75 20.25
N ARG A 6 -12.58 -45.26 20.99
CA ARG A 6 -11.56 -44.43 21.65
C ARG A 6 -10.69 -43.66 20.65
N GLU A 7 -10.29 -44.32 19.57
CA GLU A 7 -9.51 -43.71 18.49
C GLU A 7 -10.30 -42.59 17.79
N VAL A 8 -11.56 -42.85 17.44
CA VAL A 8 -12.45 -41.84 16.83
C VAL A 8 -12.68 -40.66 17.77
N HIS A 9 -12.88 -40.91 19.06
CA HIS A 9 -13.03 -39.84 20.05
C HIS A 9 -11.75 -39.00 20.20
N HIS A 10 -10.57 -39.64 20.19
CA HIS A 10 -9.29 -38.92 20.25
C HIS A 10 -9.07 -38.07 19.01
N LEU A 11 -9.27 -38.63 17.81
CA LEU A 11 -9.13 -37.92 16.54
C LEU A 11 -10.12 -36.75 16.43
N SER A 12 -11.35 -36.91 16.91
CA SER A 12 -12.35 -35.85 16.94
C SER A 12 -11.91 -34.68 17.83
N ARG A 13 -11.32 -34.99 19.00
CA ARG A 13 -10.78 -33.98 19.92
C ARG A 13 -9.58 -33.24 19.32
N ASP A 14 -8.70 -33.97 18.65
CA ASP A 14 -7.53 -33.40 17.99
C ASP A 14 -7.92 -32.51 16.82
N ASN A 15 -8.89 -32.92 15.99
CA ASN A 15 -9.45 -32.09 14.93
C ASN A 15 -10.04 -30.80 15.48
N GLN A 16 -10.81 -30.86 16.57
CA GLN A 16 -11.37 -29.68 17.21
C GLN A 16 -10.28 -28.72 17.74
N MET A 17 -9.18 -29.25 18.28
CA MET A 17 -8.04 -28.44 18.70
C MET A 17 -7.31 -27.81 17.50
N LEU A 18 -7.12 -28.55 16.42
CA LEU A 18 -6.50 -28.06 15.19
C LEU A 18 -7.33 -26.93 14.57
N GLU A 19 -8.65 -27.09 14.45
CA GLU A 19 -9.56 -26.05 13.98
C GLU A 19 -9.49 -24.79 14.84
N GLY A 20 -9.45 -24.96 16.18
CA GLY A 20 -9.28 -23.84 17.11
C GLY A 20 -7.94 -23.12 16.96
N ASN A 21 -6.86 -23.86 16.70
CA ASN A 21 -5.53 -23.29 16.47
C ASN A 21 -5.45 -22.58 15.12
N ILE A 22 -6.05 -23.14 14.07
CA ILE A 22 -6.15 -22.49 12.75
C ILE A 22 -6.86 -21.15 12.88
N GLY A 23 -8.00 -21.09 13.58
CA GLY A 23 -8.72 -19.83 13.80
C GLY A 23 -7.89 -18.79 14.56
N LYS A 24 -7.12 -19.21 15.57
CA LYS A 24 -6.20 -18.31 16.30
C LYS A 24 -5.08 -17.78 15.40
N ILE A 25 -4.45 -18.65 14.60
CA ILE A 25 -3.37 -18.26 13.67
C ILE A 25 -3.91 -17.29 12.61
N GLN A 26 -5.08 -17.57 12.04
CA GLN A 26 -5.73 -16.68 11.07
C GLN A 26 -5.97 -15.28 11.66
N LYS A 27 -6.49 -15.20 12.88
CA LYS A 27 -6.71 -13.93 13.58
C LYS A 27 -5.40 -13.17 13.82
N GLN A 28 -4.34 -13.87 14.23
CA GLN A 28 -3.02 -13.26 14.43
C GLN A 28 -2.41 -12.75 13.12
N ILE A 29 -2.57 -13.48 12.03
CA ILE A 29 -2.12 -13.05 10.69
C ILE A 29 -2.86 -11.76 10.29
N GLU A 30 -4.19 -11.73 10.43
CA GLU A 30 -5.00 -10.54 10.10
C GLU A 30 -4.61 -9.31 10.94
N GLU A 31 -4.40 -9.50 12.25
CA GLU A 31 -3.96 -8.43 13.15
C GLU A 31 -2.56 -7.91 12.79
N ALA A 32 -1.64 -8.82 12.45
CA ALA A 32 -0.28 -8.47 12.02
C ALA A 32 -0.29 -7.72 10.67
N GLU A 33 -1.06 -8.19 9.69
CA GLU A 33 -1.22 -7.53 8.38
C GLU A 33 -1.80 -6.12 8.55
N LYS A 34 -2.85 -5.98 9.37
CA LYS A 34 -3.44 -4.67 9.68
C LYS A 34 -2.43 -3.71 10.30
N SER A 35 -1.62 -4.19 11.25
CA SER A 35 -0.59 -3.37 11.90
C SER A 35 0.51 -2.95 10.92
N LEU A 36 0.96 -3.88 10.06
CA LEU A 36 1.99 -3.61 9.07
C LEU A 36 1.55 -2.58 8.03
N ILE A 37 0.33 -2.71 7.50
CA ILE A 37 -0.20 -1.78 6.49
C ILE A 37 -0.48 -0.41 7.12
N SER A 38 -1.01 -0.36 8.34
CA SER A 38 -1.27 0.89 9.05
C SER A 38 0.03 1.67 9.33
N SER A 39 1.08 0.97 9.78
CA SER A 39 2.40 1.58 10.00
C SER A 39 3.05 2.04 8.69
N ALA A 40 2.96 1.25 7.61
CA ALA A 40 3.43 1.66 6.29
C ALA A 40 2.73 2.94 5.80
N TRP A 41 1.41 3.05 6.00
CA TRP A 41 0.65 4.25 5.66
C TRP A 41 1.04 5.46 6.53
N SER A 42 1.20 5.26 7.83
CA SER A 42 1.65 6.31 8.75
C SER A 42 3.04 6.83 8.36
N ASN A 43 3.96 5.94 8.00
CA ASN A 43 5.29 6.31 7.53
C ASN A 43 5.24 7.07 6.20
N HIS A 44 4.39 6.62 5.25
CA HIS A 44 4.15 7.32 3.99
C HIS A 44 3.64 8.75 4.24
N GLU A 45 2.64 8.94 5.10
CA GLU A 45 2.08 10.27 5.37
C GLU A 45 3.05 11.17 6.15
N SER A 46 3.81 10.60 7.09
CA SER A 46 4.88 11.31 7.81
C SER A 46 5.95 11.81 6.84
N THR A 47 6.43 10.92 5.96
CA THR A 47 7.41 11.26 4.92
C THR A 47 6.86 12.31 3.96
N TRP A 48 5.59 12.18 3.54
CA TRP A 48 4.90 13.19 2.73
C TRP A 48 4.88 14.56 3.41
N SER A 49 4.57 14.61 4.71
CA SER A 49 4.57 15.85 5.48
C SER A 49 5.97 16.46 5.59
N HIS A 50 7.01 15.62 5.68
CA HIS A 50 8.40 16.03 5.80
C HIS A 50 8.91 16.64 4.48
N ILE A 51 8.67 15.96 3.35
CA ILE A 51 9.15 16.46 2.05
C ILE A 51 8.43 17.72 1.60
N LEU A 52 7.26 18.06 2.15
CA LEU A 52 6.58 19.33 1.86
C LEU A 52 7.19 20.54 2.58
N ARG A 53 7.99 20.33 3.62
CA ARG A 53 8.65 21.41 4.37
C ARG A 53 10.01 21.73 3.72
N PRO A 54 10.31 23.00 3.37
CA PRO A 54 11.67 23.41 3.02
C PRO A 54 12.54 23.54 4.29
N PRO A 55 13.89 23.49 4.20
CA PRO A 55 14.73 23.30 3.01
C PRO A 55 15.29 21.86 2.90
N SER A 56 14.55 20.95 2.26
CA SER A 56 15.01 19.56 2.07
C SER A 56 15.58 19.36 0.66
N SER A 57 16.81 18.87 0.54
CA SER A 57 17.36 18.32 -0.71
C SER A 57 16.90 16.87 -0.84
N LEU A 58 16.08 16.58 -1.84
CA LEU A 58 15.38 15.29 -1.96
C LEU A 58 16.11 14.36 -2.93
N SER A 59 16.29 13.10 -2.55
CA SER A 59 16.67 12.01 -3.46
C SER A 59 15.44 11.21 -3.90
N PHE A 60 15.60 10.33 -4.89
CA PHE A 60 14.54 9.41 -5.33
C PHE A 60 13.96 8.58 -4.18
N SER A 61 14.83 8.04 -3.32
CA SER A 61 14.44 7.22 -2.15
C SER A 61 13.74 8.00 -1.03
N MET A 62 13.87 9.33 -1.00
CA MET A 62 13.15 10.18 -0.05
C MET A 62 11.74 10.52 -0.52
N ILE A 63 11.44 10.31 -1.80
CA ILE A 63 10.09 10.51 -2.31
C ILE A 63 9.21 9.39 -1.74
N PRO A 64 8.13 9.71 -1.03
CA PRO A 64 7.18 8.74 -0.49
C PRO A 64 6.29 8.20 -1.61
N TRP A 65 6.83 7.30 -2.42
CA TRP A 65 6.10 6.67 -3.52
C TRP A 65 4.86 5.93 -3.01
N PRO A 66 3.77 5.87 -3.79
CA PRO A 66 2.55 5.24 -3.35
C PRO A 66 2.63 3.71 -3.53
N THR A 67 3.75 3.10 -3.14
CA THR A 67 4.02 1.66 -3.21
C THR A 67 4.59 1.18 -1.88
N ASN A 68 4.41 -0.10 -1.59
CA ASN A 68 5.07 -0.76 -0.48
C ASN A 68 5.60 -2.13 -0.96
N PRO A 69 6.92 -2.40 -0.88
CA PRO A 69 7.98 -1.52 -0.37
C PRO A 69 8.20 -0.25 -1.22
N GLN A 70 8.98 0.70 -0.68
CA GLN A 70 9.42 1.86 -1.45
C GLN A 70 10.32 1.39 -2.61
N PRO A 71 10.17 1.96 -3.81
CA PRO A 71 10.92 1.58 -4.99
C PRO A 71 12.36 2.11 -4.90
N GLU A 72 13.30 1.40 -5.52
CA GLU A 72 14.68 1.87 -5.67
C GLU A 72 14.90 2.54 -7.03
N MET A 73 14.09 2.17 -8.03
CA MET A 73 14.09 2.78 -9.36
C MET A 73 12.68 2.91 -9.96
N PRO A 74 12.48 3.73 -11.01
CA PRO A 74 11.17 3.92 -11.63
C PRO A 74 10.50 2.63 -12.11
N ALA A 75 11.29 1.65 -12.56
CA ALA A 75 10.79 0.36 -13.04
C ALA A 75 10.08 -0.48 -11.94
N ASP A 76 10.39 -0.23 -10.67
CA ASP A 76 9.76 -0.92 -9.54
C ASP A 76 8.34 -0.40 -9.26
N ILE A 77 7.98 0.75 -9.83
CA ILE A 77 6.67 1.38 -9.65
C ILE A 77 5.66 0.66 -10.55
N THR A 78 4.96 -0.30 -9.96
CA THR A 78 3.95 -1.09 -10.70
C THR A 78 2.51 -0.65 -10.41
N PRO A 79 1.59 -0.78 -11.37
CA PRO A 79 0.16 -0.47 -11.15
C PRO A 79 -0.45 -1.26 -9.98
N ASN A 80 -0.03 -2.51 -9.79
CA ASN A 80 -0.51 -3.37 -8.71
C ASN A 80 -0.06 -2.83 -7.35
N ALA A 81 1.23 -2.48 -7.19
CA ALA A 81 1.74 -1.92 -5.95
C ALA A 81 1.04 -0.60 -5.58
N ILE A 82 0.75 0.25 -6.58
CA ILE A 82 -0.01 1.49 -6.38
C ILE A 82 -1.44 1.20 -5.91
N ARG A 83 -2.11 0.27 -6.60
CA ARG A 83 -3.49 -0.13 -6.26
C ARG A 83 -3.56 -0.68 -4.85
N ASP A 84 -2.65 -1.58 -4.50
CA ASP A 84 -2.66 -2.28 -3.22
C ASP A 84 -2.39 -1.31 -2.07
N MET A 85 -1.45 -0.36 -2.26
CA MET A 85 -1.21 0.72 -1.31
C MET A 85 -2.41 1.67 -1.22
N LEU A 86 -3.00 2.12 -2.33
CA LEU A 86 -4.06 3.13 -2.33
C LEU A 86 -5.41 2.58 -1.81
N PHE A 87 -5.74 1.34 -2.15
CA PHE A 87 -7.01 0.70 -1.77
C PHE A 87 -6.90 -0.22 -0.56
N SER A 88 -5.77 -0.21 0.14
CA SER A 88 -5.66 -0.96 1.38
C SER A 88 -6.81 -0.58 2.33
N GLY A 89 -7.48 -1.59 2.90
CA GLY A 89 -8.62 -1.40 3.80
C GLY A 89 -8.23 -0.82 5.17
N HIS A 90 -6.93 -0.73 5.45
CA HIS A 90 -6.37 -0.40 6.76
C HIS A 90 -5.96 1.07 6.88
N HIS A 91 -6.23 1.90 5.86
CA HIS A 91 -6.23 3.34 5.96
C HIS A 91 -7.39 3.96 5.15
N SER A 92 -7.83 5.15 5.57
CA SER A 92 -8.86 5.94 4.86
C SER A 92 -10.17 5.18 4.56
N GLY A 93 -10.59 4.24 5.43
CA GLY A 93 -11.73 3.33 5.24
C GLY A 93 -13.06 4.02 4.86
N GLU A 94 -13.23 5.28 5.26
CA GLU A 94 -14.43 6.08 5.01
C GLU A 94 -14.51 6.69 3.60
N LYS A 95 -13.39 6.70 2.85
CA LYS A 95 -13.34 7.30 1.51
C LYS A 95 -13.59 6.28 0.42
N SER A 96 -14.42 6.66 -0.57
CA SER A 96 -14.63 5.85 -1.77
C SER A 96 -13.32 5.65 -2.55
N ARG A 97 -13.22 4.56 -3.31
CA ARG A 97 -12.06 4.30 -4.18
C ARG A 97 -11.77 5.48 -5.11
N LYS A 98 -12.82 6.08 -5.71
CA LYS A 98 -12.69 7.27 -6.56
C LYS A 98 -12.08 8.45 -5.82
N ASP A 99 -12.50 8.73 -4.60
CA ASP A 99 -11.99 9.88 -3.83
C ASP A 99 -10.55 9.69 -3.40
N ARG A 100 -10.15 8.44 -3.10
CA ARG A 100 -8.75 8.08 -2.86
C ARG A 100 -7.89 8.35 -4.09
N ILE A 101 -8.34 7.92 -5.28
CA ILE A 101 -7.62 8.17 -6.54
C ILE A 101 -7.51 9.66 -6.84
N ARG A 102 -8.61 10.42 -6.71
CA ARG A 102 -8.60 11.88 -6.94
C ARG A 102 -7.64 12.59 -5.98
N THR A 103 -7.64 12.20 -4.70
CA THR A 103 -6.71 12.75 -3.71
C THR A 103 -5.26 12.45 -4.08
N ALA A 104 -4.97 11.23 -4.55
CA ALA A 104 -3.64 10.87 -5.03
C ALA A 104 -3.24 11.66 -6.28
N LEU A 105 -4.15 11.84 -7.25
CA LEU A 105 -3.89 12.65 -8.45
C LEU A 105 -3.56 14.11 -8.10
N LEU A 106 -4.22 14.71 -7.10
CA LEU A 106 -3.89 16.06 -6.65
C LEU A 106 -2.45 16.18 -6.12
N ARG A 107 -1.88 15.10 -5.59
CA ARG A 107 -0.50 15.03 -5.09
C ARG A 107 0.50 14.71 -6.20
N TRP A 108 0.17 13.76 -7.08
CA TRP A 108 1.08 13.16 -8.04
C TRP A 108 0.98 13.73 -9.47
N HIS A 109 0.04 14.64 -9.74
CA HIS A 109 -0.04 15.28 -11.05
C HIS A 109 1.25 16.09 -11.32
N PRO A 110 1.88 15.96 -12.51
CA PRO A 110 3.16 16.62 -12.82
C PRO A 110 3.18 18.13 -12.55
N ASP A 111 2.08 18.84 -12.84
CA ASP A 111 1.91 20.26 -12.53
C ASP A 111 2.08 20.55 -11.02
N LYS A 112 1.40 19.78 -10.17
CA LYS A 112 1.42 19.98 -8.71
C LYS A 112 2.72 19.50 -8.10
N PHE A 113 3.26 18.40 -8.59
CA PHE A 113 4.51 17.82 -8.10
C PHE A 113 5.75 18.65 -8.48
N GLY A 114 5.65 19.55 -9.46
CA GLY A 114 6.76 20.40 -9.91
C GLY A 114 7.50 21.14 -8.78
N ARG A 115 6.79 21.57 -7.72
CA ARG A 115 7.41 22.23 -6.55
C ARG A 115 8.27 21.29 -5.70
N VAL A 116 7.94 20.01 -5.66
CA VAL A 116 8.76 18.97 -5.02
C VAL A 116 9.94 18.66 -5.93
N LEU A 117 9.71 18.49 -7.23
CA LEU A 117 10.74 18.18 -8.23
C LEU A 117 11.86 19.23 -8.30
N GLN A 118 11.53 20.51 -8.10
CA GLN A 118 12.53 21.59 -8.04
C GLN A 118 13.57 21.40 -6.93
N ARG A 119 13.20 20.70 -5.85
CA ARG A 119 14.03 20.42 -4.67
C ARG A 119 14.72 19.06 -4.71
N VAL A 120 14.44 18.26 -5.74
CA VAL A 120 15.15 17.00 -5.99
C VAL A 120 16.56 17.30 -6.49
N LYS A 121 17.54 16.50 -6.05
CA LYS A 121 18.92 16.57 -6.53
C LYS A 121 18.97 16.46 -8.05
N ALA A 122 19.90 17.17 -8.69
CA ALA A 122 19.99 17.19 -10.14
C ALA A 122 20.14 15.79 -10.76
N GLU A 123 20.93 14.93 -10.12
CA GLU A 123 21.15 13.52 -10.50
C GLU A 123 19.86 12.68 -10.48
N ASP A 124 18.95 12.95 -9.54
CA ASP A 124 17.73 12.18 -9.34
C ASP A 124 16.50 12.77 -10.07
N LYS A 125 16.61 13.99 -10.62
CA LYS A 125 15.46 14.68 -11.21
C LYS A 125 14.80 13.90 -12.34
N GLU A 126 15.59 13.22 -13.17
CA GLU A 126 15.04 12.49 -14.31
C GLU A 126 14.29 11.24 -13.87
N ILE A 127 14.90 10.43 -13.00
CA ILE A 127 14.26 9.22 -12.47
C ILE A 127 13.03 9.57 -11.62
N VAL A 128 13.04 10.67 -10.86
CA VAL A 128 11.84 11.12 -10.12
C VAL A 128 10.75 11.58 -11.09
N ARG A 129 11.10 12.32 -12.15
CA ARG A 129 10.13 12.75 -13.17
C ARG A 129 9.48 11.55 -13.86
N GLU A 130 10.28 10.55 -14.23
CA GLU A 130 9.79 9.30 -14.82
C GLU A 130 8.82 8.59 -13.87
N GLY A 131 9.22 8.37 -12.61
CA GLY A 131 8.38 7.73 -11.60
C GLY A 131 7.06 8.46 -11.38
N VAL A 132 7.07 9.79 -11.29
CA VAL A 132 5.85 10.62 -11.19
C VAL A 132 4.95 10.42 -12.40
N GLY A 133 5.52 10.33 -13.60
CA GLY A 133 4.79 10.03 -14.83
C GLY A 133 4.11 8.66 -14.80
N ILE A 134 4.81 7.63 -14.32
CA ILE A 134 4.27 6.27 -14.14
C ILE A 134 3.10 6.30 -13.16
N VAL A 135 3.27 6.93 -11.99
CA VAL A 135 2.22 7.04 -10.96
C VAL A 135 0.99 7.75 -11.51
N ALA A 136 1.17 8.92 -12.14
CA ALA A 136 0.07 9.70 -12.67
C ALA A 136 -0.73 8.94 -13.74
N ARG A 137 -0.05 8.20 -14.62
CA ARG A 137 -0.70 7.35 -15.63
C ARG A 137 -1.51 6.23 -14.98
N CYS A 138 -0.91 5.50 -14.03
CA CYS A 138 -1.60 4.43 -13.30
C CYS A 138 -2.85 4.95 -12.59
N LEU A 139 -2.77 6.10 -11.92
CA LEU A 139 -3.90 6.69 -11.22
C LEU A 139 -5.04 7.11 -12.18
N ASN A 140 -4.71 7.65 -13.35
CA ASN A 140 -5.71 7.97 -14.38
C ASN A 140 -6.41 6.71 -14.91
N GLU A 141 -5.66 5.63 -15.19
CA GLU A 141 -6.22 4.35 -15.61
C GLU A 141 -7.13 3.74 -14.53
N LEU A 142 -6.73 3.81 -13.26
CA LEU A 142 -7.56 3.37 -12.14
C LEU A 142 -8.85 4.19 -12.04
N LEU A 143 -8.78 5.51 -12.21
CA LEU A 143 -9.96 6.38 -12.19
C LEU A 143 -10.92 6.06 -13.34
N GLU A 144 -10.38 5.80 -14.54
CA GLU A 144 -11.16 5.40 -15.70
C GLU A 144 -11.88 4.07 -15.48
N LYS A 145 -11.19 3.05 -14.93
CA LYS A 145 -11.79 1.76 -14.58
C LYS A 145 -12.94 1.92 -13.57
N GLU A 146 -12.73 2.71 -12.52
CA GLU A 146 -13.79 2.99 -11.53
C GLU A 146 -14.96 3.80 -12.12
N ASN A 147 -14.73 4.57 -13.20
CA ASN A 147 -15.80 5.26 -13.92
C ASN A 147 -16.64 4.33 -14.80
N LYS A 148 -16.01 3.34 -15.43
CA LYS A 148 -16.69 2.33 -16.29
C LYS A 148 -17.38 1.22 -15.50
N ALA A 149 -16.98 0.98 -14.24
CA ALA A 149 -17.58 -0.03 -13.37
C ALA A 149 -18.92 0.40 -12.71
N LYS A 150 -19.50 1.52 -13.16
CA LYS A 150 -20.85 1.99 -12.80
C LYS A 150 -21.78 1.78 -13.98
#